data_AF-A0A518WJK2-F1
#
_entry.id   AF-A0A518WJK2-F1
#
_cell.length_a   1.000
_cell.length_b   1.000
_cell.length_c   1.000
_cell.angle_alpha   90.00
_cell.angle_beta   90.00
_cell.angle_gamma   90.00
#
_symmetry.space_group_name_H-M   'P 1'
#
loop_
_entity.id
_entity.type
_entity.pdbx_description
1 polymer ?
#
loop_
_entity_poly.entity_id
_entity_poly.type
_entity_poly.pdbx_seq_one_letter_code
_entity_poly.pdbx_strand_id
1 'polypeptide(L)'
;MPPWLTPTPTRTRPTTPASADDAGTEPQVHLWGYALRREWPDGTHDLFGFTPRADVALRRLDRDRSYWRTGPVRPLAVYLVPVHAADVTTHPVRDCRKPSCPDVPQRGQR
;
A
#
# COMPACT_ATOMS: atom_id res chain seq x y z
N MET A 1 -54.37 29.75 -6.29
CA MET A 1 -53.18 30.31 -5.61
C MET A 1 -52.82 29.36 -4.47
N PRO A 2 -51.64 28.71 -4.44
CA PRO A 2 -51.36 27.62 -3.50
C PRO A 2 -50.76 28.14 -2.16
N PRO A 3 -51.14 27.53 -1.02
CA PRO A 3 -50.70 27.94 0.33
C PRO A 3 -49.63 27.00 0.91
N TRP A 4 -48.34 27.39 0.94
CA TRP A 4 -47.31 26.77 1.83
C TRP A 4 -45.94 27.48 1.83
N LEU A 5 -45.88 28.81 1.68
CA LEU A 5 -44.62 29.54 1.87
C LEU A 5 -44.30 29.70 3.36
N THR A 6 -43.30 28.96 3.85
CA THR A 6 -42.56 29.31 5.07
C THR A 6 -41.18 29.84 4.70
N PRO A 7 -40.70 30.96 5.28
CA PRO A 7 -39.35 31.46 5.03
C PRO A 7 -38.29 30.61 5.73
N THR A 8 -37.26 30.21 4.98
CA THR A 8 -36.07 29.50 5.46
C THR A 8 -35.14 30.46 6.22
N PRO A 9 -34.57 30.09 7.38
CA PRO A 9 -33.55 30.91 8.03
C PRO A 9 -32.22 30.86 7.28
N THR A 10 -31.67 32.04 7.00
CA THR A 10 -30.32 32.25 6.45
C THR A 10 -29.29 31.65 7.41
N ARG A 11 -28.64 30.55 7.01
CA ARG A 11 -27.50 29.99 7.74
C ARG A 11 -26.28 30.87 7.51
N THR A 12 -25.92 31.69 8.49
CA THR A 12 -24.65 32.41 8.50
C THR A 12 -23.50 31.41 8.55
N ARG A 13 -22.59 31.49 7.58
CA ARG A 13 -21.35 30.70 7.52
C ARG A 13 -20.37 31.23 8.57
N PRO A 14 -19.91 30.44 9.55
CA PRO A 14 -18.73 30.83 10.31
C PRO A 14 -17.51 30.68 9.39
N THR A 15 -16.99 31.81 8.92
CA THR A 15 -15.63 31.89 8.37
C THR A 15 -14.68 31.77 9.55
N THR A 16 -14.12 30.58 9.73
CA THR A 16 -12.99 30.37 10.66
C THR A 16 -11.71 30.81 9.93
N PRO A 17 -10.86 31.65 10.53
CA PRO A 17 -9.58 32.00 9.92
C PRO A 17 -8.68 30.77 9.84
N ALA A 18 -7.93 30.68 8.75
CA ALA A 18 -6.86 29.71 8.58
C ALA A 18 -5.81 29.91 9.69
N SER A 19 -5.69 28.91 10.55
CA SER A 19 -4.47 28.67 11.32
C SER A 19 -3.79 27.45 10.72
N ALA A 20 -2.71 27.74 9.98
CA ALA A 20 -1.67 26.78 9.70
C ALA A 20 -1.04 26.29 11.01
N ASP A 21 -0.41 25.13 10.91
CA ASP A 21 0.29 24.40 11.96
C ASP A 21 -0.57 23.55 12.89
N ASP A 22 -1.37 22.66 12.29
CA ASP A 22 -1.40 21.30 12.81
C ASP A 22 -0.77 20.40 11.75
N ALA A 23 0.51 20.11 11.91
CA ALA A 23 1.17 19.05 11.16
C ALA A 23 0.54 17.74 11.62
N GLY A 24 -0.61 17.43 11.03
CA GLY A 24 -1.23 16.12 11.03
C GLY A 24 -0.23 15.15 10.44
N THR A 25 0.67 14.67 11.30
CA THR A 25 1.33 13.39 11.10
C THR A 25 0.17 12.41 11.12
N GLU A 26 -0.43 12.16 9.95
CA GLU A 26 -1.21 10.96 9.67
C GLU A 26 -0.47 9.87 10.42
N PRO A 27 -1.08 9.20 11.43
CA PRO A 27 -0.36 8.23 12.23
C PRO A 27 0.23 7.28 11.20
N GLN A 28 1.57 7.28 11.07
CA GLN A 28 2.26 6.28 10.29
C GLN A 28 1.80 4.99 10.93
N VAL A 29 0.79 4.39 10.31
CA VAL A 29 0.04 3.33 10.94
C VAL A 29 1.07 2.28 11.22
N HIS A 30 1.24 1.94 12.50
CA HIS A 30 2.20 0.94 12.96
C HIS A 30 1.70 -0.44 12.54
N LEU A 31 1.44 -0.59 11.25
CA LEU A 31 0.66 -1.67 10.68
C LEU A 31 1.65 -2.58 9.99
N TRP A 32 2.00 -3.62 10.72
CA TRP A 32 2.66 -4.78 10.15
C TRP A 32 1.67 -5.54 9.25
N GLY A 33 2.20 -6.05 8.15
CA GLY A 33 1.45 -6.85 7.20
C GLY A 33 2.39 -7.58 6.26
N TYR A 34 1.89 -7.87 5.07
CA TYR A 34 2.59 -8.63 4.05
C TYR A 34 2.64 -7.84 2.75
N ALA A 35 3.77 -7.91 2.05
CA ALA A 35 3.93 -7.42 0.69
C ALA A 35 4.50 -8.51 -0.20
N LEU A 36 4.35 -8.32 -1.51
CA LEU A 36 5.03 -9.15 -2.50
C LEU A 36 6.38 -8.51 -2.82
N ARG A 37 7.42 -9.34 -2.84
CA ARG A 37 8.75 -8.97 -3.33
C ARG A 37 9.06 -9.76 -4.60
N ARG A 38 9.37 -9.07 -5.69
CA ARG A 38 9.81 -9.67 -6.96
C ARG A 38 11.27 -9.38 -7.18
N GLU A 39 12.08 -10.41 -7.39
CA GLU A 39 13.50 -10.27 -7.74
C GLU A 39 13.68 -10.39 -9.25
N TRP A 40 14.42 -9.45 -9.83
CA TRP A 40 14.70 -9.42 -11.27
C TRP A 40 16.11 -9.91 -11.60
N PRO A 41 16.36 -10.42 -12.82
CA PRO A 41 17.68 -10.92 -13.23
C PRO A 41 18.81 -9.89 -13.19
N ASP A 42 18.50 -8.60 -13.22
CA ASP A 42 19.46 -7.49 -13.14
C ASP A 42 19.86 -7.13 -11.69
N GLY A 43 19.35 -7.87 -10.70
CA GLY A 43 19.60 -7.65 -9.29
C GLY A 43 18.71 -6.56 -8.65
N THR A 44 17.75 -6.01 -9.40
CA THR A 44 16.74 -5.12 -8.84
C THR A 44 15.58 -5.91 -8.21
N HIS A 45 14.79 -5.25 -7.37
CA HIS A 45 13.55 -5.83 -6.87
C HIS A 45 12.42 -4.80 -6.77
N ASP A 46 11.20 -5.31 -6.90
CA ASP A 46 9.98 -4.59 -6.58
C ASP A 46 9.48 -5.01 -5.20
N LEU A 47 8.92 -4.07 -4.44
CA LEU A 47 8.16 -4.32 -3.22
C LEU A 47 6.79 -3.64 -3.32
N PHE A 48 5.71 -4.41 -3.32
CA PHE A 48 4.38 -3.86 -3.60
C PHE A 48 3.24 -4.68 -3.00
N GLY A 49 2.01 -4.17 -3.14
CA GLY A 49 0.81 -4.94 -2.85
C GLY A 49 0.62 -5.23 -1.36
N PHE A 50 1.00 -4.28 -0.49
CA PHE A 50 0.82 -4.38 0.95
C PHE A 50 -0.62 -4.76 1.32
N THR A 51 -0.74 -5.63 2.33
CA THR A 51 -2.00 -5.94 2.99
C THR A 51 -1.74 -6.51 4.39
N PRO A 52 -2.55 -6.16 5.41
CA PRO A 52 -2.44 -6.77 6.72
C PRO A 52 -3.00 -8.21 6.76
N ARG A 53 -3.64 -8.70 5.68
CA ARG A 53 -4.32 -10.01 5.66
C ARG A 53 -3.51 -11.04 4.90
N ALA A 54 -3.04 -12.08 5.59
CA ALA A 54 -2.21 -13.14 5.01
C ALA A 54 -2.89 -13.90 3.86
N ASP A 55 -4.20 -14.19 3.97
CA ASP A 55 -4.97 -14.91 2.96
C ASP A 55 -5.09 -14.12 1.64
N VAL A 56 -5.27 -12.80 1.74
CA VAL A 56 -5.25 -11.89 0.59
C VAL A 56 -3.86 -11.85 -0.04
N ALA A 57 -2.81 -11.81 0.79
CA ALA A 57 -1.43 -11.77 0.34
C ALA A 57 -1.03 -13.05 -0.42
N LEU A 58 -1.43 -14.22 0.08
CA LEU A 58 -1.22 -15.52 -0.59
C LEU A 58 -1.95 -15.59 -1.94
N ARG A 59 -3.22 -15.17 -1.99
CA ARG A 59 -3.97 -15.12 -3.27
C ARG A 59 -3.30 -14.19 -4.30
N ARG A 60 -2.71 -13.08 -3.84
CA ARG A 60 -1.94 -12.17 -4.71
C ARG A 60 -0.65 -12.83 -5.20
N LEU A 61 0.07 -13.53 -4.33
CA LEU A 61 1.29 -14.26 -4.69
C LEU A 61 1.01 -15.30 -5.78
N ASP A 62 -0.05 -16.09 -5.65
CA ASP A 62 -0.42 -17.11 -6.63
C ASP A 62 -0.81 -16.49 -7.98
N ARG A 63 -1.53 -15.36 -7.94
CA ARG A 63 -1.88 -14.60 -9.15
C ARG A 63 -0.65 -14.06 -9.86
N ASP A 64 0.28 -13.45 -9.13
CA ASP A 64 1.50 -12.87 -9.71
C ASP A 64 2.38 -13.98 -10.30
N ARG A 65 2.57 -15.10 -9.58
CA ARG A 65 3.27 -16.29 -10.12
C ARG A 65 2.61 -16.81 -11.40
N SER A 66 1.30 -16.89 -11.43
CA SER A 66 0.55 -17.36 -12.60
C SER A 66 0.69 -16.42 -13.79
N TYR A 67 0.65 -15.11 -13.55
CA TYR A 67 0.83 -14.07 -14.57
C TYR A 67 2.20 -14.17 -15.25
N TRP A 68 3.27 -14.32 -14.47
CA TRP A 68 4.63 -14.41 -15.01
C TRP A 68 4.97 -15.78 -15.61
N ARG A 69 4.22 -16.84 -15.30
CA ARG A 69 4.45 -18.19 -15.83
C ARG A 69 4.40 -18.27 -17.36
N THR A 70 3.79 -17.31 -18.04
CA THR A 70 3.70 -17.26 -19.51
C THR A 70 4.45 -16.08 -20.13
N GLY A 71 5.06 -15.20 -19.33
CA GLY A 71 5.74 -14.00 -19.82
C GLY A 71 7.12 -14.26 -20.42
N PRO A 72 7.59 -13.44 -21.38
CA PRO A 72 8.94 -13.53 -21.93
C PRO A 72 10.02 -12.98 -20.98
N VAL A 73 9.64 -12.05 -20.09
CA VAL A 73 10.48 -11.52 -19.00
C VAL A 73 9.84 -11.97 -17.70
N ARG A 74 10.60 -12.61 -16.82
CA ARG A 74 10.08 -13.16 -15.56
C ARG A 74 10.98 -12.76 -14.41
N PRO A 75 10.43 -12.50 -13.23
CA PRO A 75 11.23 -12.40 -12.03
C PRO A 75 11.92 -13.76 -11.78
N LEU A 76 13.13 -13.72 -11.23
CA LEU A 76 13.85 -14.91 -10.75
C LEU A 76 13.08 -15.57 -9.60
N ALA A 77 12.46 -14.75 -8.76
CA ALA A 77 11.64 -15.22 -7.67
C ALA A 77 10.58 -14.20 -7.26
N VAL A 78 9.49 -14.72 -6.69
CA VAL A 78 8.42 -13.93 -6.06
C VAL A 78 8.14 -14.49 -4.68
N TYR A 79 8.26 -13.62 -3.68
CA TYR A 79 8.10 -13.95 -2.27
C TYR A 79 6.99 -13.13 -1.62
N LEU A 80 6.47 -13.67 -0.53
CA LEU A 80 5.71 -12.91 0.44
C LEU A 80 6.65 -12.52 1.59
N VAL A 81 6.70 -11.23 1.92
CA VAL A 81 7.57 -10.70 2.97
C VAL A 81 6.74 -9.98 4.03
N PRO A 82 6.95 -10.27 5.33
CA PRO A 82 6.41 -9.46 6.41
C PRO A 82 7.11 -8.10 6.40
N VAL A 83 6.33 -7.03 6.44
CA VAL A 83 6.86 -5.67 6.26
C VAL A 83 5.99 -4.66 6.98
N HIS A 84 6.59 -3.55 7.38
CA HIS A 84 5.87 -2.40 7.89
C HIS A 84 5.24 -1.60 6.74
N ALA A 85 4.00 -1.12 6.89
CA ALA A 85 3.32 -0.36 5.84
C ALA A 85 4.17 0.82 5.31
N ALA A 86 4.84 1.54 6.21
CA ALA A 86 5.69 2.68 5.86
C ALA A 86 6.90 2.29 4.98
N ASP A 87 7.46 1.10 5.18
CA ASP A 87 8.60 0.62 4.37
C ASP A 87 8.18 0.37 2.92
N VAL A 88 6.93 -0.05 2.69
CA VAL A 88 6.38 -0.21 1.33
C VAL A 88 6.08 1.14 0.70
N THR A 89 5.52 2.08 1.47
CA THR A 89 5.19 3.43 0.97
C THR A 89 6.43 4.24 0.61
N THR A 90 7.49 4.11 1.40
CA THR A 90 8.78 4.79 1.15
C THR A 90 9.67 4.03 0.16
N HIS A 91 9.25 2.83 -0.26
CA HIS A 91 10.01 2.03 -1.20
C HIS A 91 10.01 2.70 -2.59
N PRO A 92 11.18 2.88 -3.22
CA PRO A 92 11.21 3.32 -4.60
C PRO A 92 10.46 2.33 -5.47
N VAL A 93 9.62 2.86 -6.36
CA VAL A 93 8.71 2.07 -7.20
C VAL A 93 9.48 1.15 -8.17
N ARG A 94 10.73 1.49 -8.50
CA ARG A 94 11.61 0.74 -9.42
C ARG A 94 13.07 0.77 -8.98
N ASP A 95 13.82 -0.22 -9.45
CA ASP A 95 15.29 -0.30 -9.40
C ASP A 95 15.90 -0.28 -8.00
N CYS A 96 15.15 -0.73 -6.97
CA CYS A 96 15.74 -0.89 -5.65
C CYS A 96 16.79 -1.99 -5.66
N ARG A 97 17.99 -1.68 -5.15
CA ARG A 97 19.13 -2.61 -5.05
C ARG A 97 19.61 -2.85 -3.63
N LYS A 98 18.91 -2.31 -2.62
CA LYS A 98 19.33 -2.43 -1.22
C LYS A 98 19.13 -3.89 -0.76
N PRO A 99 20.21 -4.59 -0.35
CA PRO A 99 20.10 -5.96 0.18
C PRO A 99 19.47 -5.99 1.58
N SER A 100 19.34 -4.83 2.25
CA SER A 100 18.65 -4.69 3.53
C SER A 100 17.15 -4.41 3.40
N CYS A 101 16.62 -4.34 2.16
CA CYS A 101 15.19 -4.35 1.97
C CYS A 101 14.59 -5.62 2.61
N PRO A 102 13.36 -5.56 3.12
CA PRO A 102 12.78 -6.61 3.98
C PRO A 102 12.85 -7.98 3.29
N ASP A 103 13.91 -8.70 3.61
CA ASP A 103 14.34 -9.92 2.92
C ASP A 103 14.01 -11.15 3.73
N VAL A 104 13.47 -11.03 4.95
CA VAL A 104 13.18 -12.17 5.80
C VAL A 104 11.98 -12.91 5.19
N PRO A 105 12.20 -13.99 4.43
CA PRO A 105 11.10 -14.77 3.92
C PRO A 105 10.64 -15.52 5.17
N GLN A 106 9.48 -15.18 5.73
CA GLN A 106 8.74 -16.23 6.41
C GLN A 106 8.36 -17.20 5.30
N ARG A 107 9.26 -18.16 5.03
CA ARG A 107 8.95 -19.41 4.35
C ARG A 107 7.65 -19.86 4.99
N GLY A 108 6.57 -19.78 4.22
CA GLY A 108 5.24 -20.13 4.70
C GLY A 108 5.36 -21.40 5.51
N GLN A 109 5.02 -21.31 6.80
CA GLN A 109 4.94 -22.50 7.61
C GLN A 109 3.99 -23.46 6.88
N ARG A 110 4.53 -24.64 6.62
CA ARG A 110 3.83 -25.78 6.06
C ARG A 110 2.85 -26.33 7.08
#